data_AF-A0A8J3BF67-F1
#
_entry.id   AF-A0A8J3BF67-F1
#
_cell.length_a   1.000
_cell.length_b   1.000
_cell.length_c   1.000
_cell.angle_alpha   90.00
_cell.angle_beta   90.00
_cell.angle_gamma   90.00
#
_symmetry.space_group_name_H-M   'P 1'
#
loop_
_entity.id
_entity.type
_entity.pdbx_description
1 polymer ?
#
loop_
_entity_poly.entity_id
_entity_poly.type
_entity_poly.pdbx_seq_one_letter_code
_entity_poly.pdbx_strand_id
1 'polypeptide(L)'
;MRVTVESVLPARHVDAMFDLYVEAFAPLATKAVARHVLTRPEFAAEMADPRIEKYVAWDGDDRPVGLSTLALDLAAVPWVNPAHLAARYPEQHARGAIFYLGFTLVRHDLQGSRTYLELNNRAAIRSRAARAVVGIDVCAYNRARNLPRSFAMIGRRHGFGFGEVDQQRYFVLDPALAGRPDGVAVPRPVGGLSIVPLADRPELAAQVPEVLASRWPAFMLFGQAGHGVDVAEVIARCPRHQVLLVDGEDAVHGAGLSVPLRWDGTPADLPAGWDGAIARADAQWRAGDRPDAVCALSITLTPAVAGQGRSAEMIAALRAAAAGIGARAMIAPVRPILKEKYPLAPMDAYVNWRDEKGRVFDPWLRLHLDAGATLLGVAESSLSVTGTVAEWQEWTGRPLPVAGEYVIPGGLVPLRVDTASDVGRYSEPNVWVAHPING
;
A
#
# COMPACT_ATOMS: atom_id res chain seq x y z
N MET A 1 -16.01 19.04 -18.56
CA MET A 1 -16.68 18.02 -17.73
C MET A 1 -17.85 18.66 -17.00
N ARG A 2 -19.02 18.03 -17.04
CA ARG A 2 -20.25 18.47 -16.37
C ARG A 2 -20.75 17.37 -15.44
N VAL A 3 -21.32 17.70 -14.29
CA VAL A 3 -22.00 16.73 -13.42
C VAL A 3 -23.49 17.03 -13.36
N THR A 4 -24.32 16.02 -13.62
CA THR A 4 -25.78 16.08 -13.43
C THR A 4 -26.22 15.21 -12.26
N VAL A 5 -27.43 15.44 -11.78
CA VAL A 5 -28.10 14.59 -10.80
C VAL A 5 -29.37 14.07 -11.45
N GLU A 6 -29.43 12.76 -11.67
CA GLU A 6 -30.55 12.09 -12.32
C GLU A 6 -31.27 11.23 -11.28
N SER A 7 -32.60 11.29 -11.22
CA SER A 7 -33.39 10.32 -10.43
C SER A 7 -33.53 8.98 -11.16
N VAL A 8 -33.57 9.02 -12.49
CA VAL A 8 -33.62 7.85 -13.37
C VAL A 8 -32.60 8.06 -14.49
N LEU A 9 -31.67 7.12 -14.66
CA LEU A 9 -30.71 7.19 -15.77
C LEU A 9 -31.39 6.71 -17.07
N PRO A 10 -31.34 7.47 -18.18
CA PRO A 10 -31.94 7.04 -19.44
C PRO A 10 -31.35 5.71 -19.92
N ALA A 11 -32.21 4.80 -20.40
CA ALA A 11 -31.82 3.44 -20.81
C ALA A 11 -30.64 3.39 -21.79
N ARG A 12 -30.55 4.36 -22.71
CA ARG A 12 -29.45 4.48 -23.68
C ARG A 12 -28.05 4.64 -23.05
N HIS A 13 -27.96 5.06 -21.79
CA HIS A 13 -26.70 5.25 -21.07
C HIS A 13 -26.40 4.12 -20.08
N VAL A 14 -27.36 3.23 -19.80
CA VAL A 14 -27.21 2.18 -18.78
C VAL A 14 -26.14 1.17 -19.19
N ASP A 15 -26.12 0.74 -20.46
CA ASP A 15 -25.14 -0.25 -20.92
C ASP A 15 -23.70 0.29 -20.86
N ALA A 16 -23.48 1.50 -21.36
CA ALA A 16 -22.16 2.14 -21.30
C ALA A 16 -21.69 2.36 -19.85
N MET A 17 -22.61 2.72 -18.95
CA MET A 17 -22.30 2.85 -17.52
C MET A 17 -22.02 1.52 -16.85
N PHE A 18 -22.72 0.45 -17.24
CA PHE A 18 -22.48 -0.88 -16.70
C PHE A 18 -21.11 -1.40 -17.10
N ASP A 19 -20.68 -1.18 -18.35
CA ASP A 19 -19.36 -1.61 -18.81
C ASP A 19 -18.25 -0.87 -18.03
N LEU A 20 -18.41 0.44 -17.81
CA LEU A 20 -17.53 1.24 -16.96
C LEU A 20 -17.55 0.76 -15.49
N TYR A 21 -18.71 0.37 -14.98
CA TYR A 21 -18.87 -0.19 -13.63
C TYR A 21 -18.11 -1.51 -13.48
N VAL A 22 -18.26 -2.43 -14.43
CA VAL A 22 -17.54 -3.71 -14.41
C VAL A 22 -16.03 -3.48 -14.48
N GLU A 23 -15.55 -2.57 -15.34
CA GLU A 23 -14.13 -2.23 -15.43
C GLU A 23 -13.59 -1.69 -14.10
N ALA A 24 -14.30 -0.72 -13.50
CA ALA A 24 -13.88 -0.09 -12.24
C ALA A 24 -13.88 -1.06 -11.05
N PHE A 25 -14.80 -2.02 -11.03
CA PHE A 25 -14.97 -2.98 -9.93
C PHE A 25 -14.39 -4.37 -10.20
N ALA A 26 -13.89 -4.66 -11.41
CA ALA A 26 -13.24 -5.95 -11.73
C ALA A 26 -12.13 -6.32 -10.73
N PRO A 27 -11.24 -5.41 -10.29
CA PRO A 27 -10.23 -5.73 -9.28
C PRO A 27 -10.81 -6.16 -7.92
N LEU A 28 -12.05 -5.79 -7.61
CA LEU A 28 -12.72 -6.12 -6.34
C LEU A 28 -13.44 -7.47 -6.36
N ALA A 29 -13.77 -8.01 -7.54
CA ALA A 29 -14.63 -9.18 -7.71
C ALA A 29 -14.14 -10.42 -6.94
N THR A 30 -12.81 -10.55 -6.75
CA THR A 30 -12.19 -11.69 -6.05
C THR A 30 -11.55 -11.33 -4.71
N LYS A 31 -11.72 -10.08 -4.24
CA LYS A 31 -10.99 -9.52 -3.08
C LYS A 31 -11.85 -9.36 -1.82
N ALA A 32 -13.16 -9.56 -1.93
CA ALA A 32 -14.09 -9.49 -0.82
C ALA A 32 -15.10 -10.64 -0.89
N VAL A 33 -15.53 -11.14 0.27
CA VAL A 33 -16.52 -12.23 0.36
C VAL A 33 -17.91 -11.73 0.01
N ALA A 34 -18.27 -10.52 0.47
CA ALA A 34 -19.48 -9.85 0.01
C ALA A 34 -19.36 -9.54 -1.49
N ARG A 35 -20.43 -9.82 -2.23
CA ARG A 35 -20.49 -9.49 -3.66
C ARG A 35 -20.68 -7.99 -3.82
N HIS A 36 -19.62 -7.29 -4.24
CA HIS A 36 -19.65 -5.84 -4.49
C HIS A 36 -19.90 -5.46 -5.96
N VAL A 37 -20.02 -6.45 -6.86
CA VAL A 37 -20.33 -6.24 -8.28
C VAL A 37 -21.76 -6.69 -8.55
N LEU A 38 -22.62 -5.74 -8.92
CA LEU A 38 -23.98 -5.99 -9.35
C LEU A 38 -23.99 -6.71 -10.70
N THR A 39 -24.95 -7.60 -10.88
CA THR A 39 -25.29 -8.12 -12.20
C THR A 39 -25.89 -7.02 -13.07
N ARG A 40 -25.87 -7.18 -14.41
CA ARG A 40 -26.45 -6.20 -15.33
C ARG A 40 -27.93 -5.87 -15.00
N PRO A 41 -28.80 -6.85 -14.69
CA PRO A 41 -30.18 -6.55 -14.28
C PRO A 41 -30.29 -5.78 -12.96
N GLU A 42 -29.46 -6.12 -11.96
CA GLU A 42 -29.45 -5.42 -10.67
C GLU A 42 -28.98 -3.96 -10.83
N PHE A 43 -27.92 -3.74 -11.61
CA PHE A 43 -27.45 -2.40 -11.93
C PHE A 43 -28.51 -1.60 -12.70
N ALA A 44 -29.15 -2.20 -13.71
CA ALA A 44 -30.21 -1.54 -14.46
C ALA A 44 -31.42 -1.18 -13.58
N ALA A 45 -31.79 -2.07 -12.65
CA ALA A 45 -32.83 -1.80 -11.67
C ALA A 45 -32.46 -0.62 -10.75
N GLU A 46 -31.21 -0.57 -10.25
CA GLU A 46 -30.72 0.54 -9.45
C GLU A 46 -30.75 1.86 -10.25
N MET A 47 -30.33 1.82 -11.52
CA MET A 47 -30.34 2.98 -12.43
C MET A 47 -31.75 3.49 -12.71
N ALA A 48 -32.75 2.62 -12.65
CA ALA A 48 -34.16 2.96 -12.83
C ALA A 48 -34.89 3.37 -11.54
N ASP A 49 -34.32 3.12 -10.35
CA ASP A 49 -35.00 3.38 -9.07
C ASP A 49 -34.96 4.87 -8.68
N PRO A 50 -36.10 5.59 -8.64
CA PRO A 50 -36.14 7.02 -8.34
C PRO A 50 -35.77 7.35 -6.88
N ARG A 51 -35.68 6.35 -6.00
CA ARG A 51 -35.25 6.52 -4.61
C ARG A 51 -33.74 6.69 -4.46
N ILE A 52 -33.00 6.46 -5.55
CA ILE A 52 -31.54 6.54 -5.60
C ILE A 52 -31.17 7.67 -6.56
N GLU A 53 -30.51 8.70 -6.07
CA GLU A 53 -29.97 9.77 -6.90
C GLU A 53 -28.68 9.29 -7.59
N LYS A 54 -28.53 9.57 -8.89
CA LYS A 54 -27.35 9.24 -9.69
C LYS A 54 -26.63 10.53 -10.02
N TYR A 55 -25.42 10.69 -9.50
CA TYR A 55 -24.54 11.79 -9.82
C TYR A 55 -23.70 11.35 -11.01
N VAL A 56 -23.96 11.90 -12.19
CA VAL A 56 -23.32 11.46 -13.43
C VAL A 56 -22.34 12.50 -13.93
N ALA A 57 -21.08 12.11 -14.12
CA ALA A 57 -20.07 12.94 -14.77
C ALA A 57 -20.06 12.68 -16.29
N TRP A 58 -20.08 13.77 -17.06
CA TRP A 58 -20.09 13.78 -18.52
C TRP A 58 -18.84 14.47 -19.06
N ASP A 59 -18.26 13.93 -20.13
CA ASP A 59 -17.19 14.59 -20.88
C ASP A 59 -17.73 15.64 -21.88
N GLY A 60 -16.87 16.14 -22.77
CA GLY A 60 -17.24 17.17 -23.75
C GLY A 60 -18.17 16.68 -24.86
N ASP A 61 -18.26 15.36 -25.05
CA ASP A 61 -19.06 14.71 -26.09
C ASP A 61 -20.35 14.09 -25.52
N ASP A 62 -20.78 14.54 -24.33
CA ASP A 62 -21.90 13.99 -23.56
C ASP A 62 -21.81 12.46 -23.33
N ARG A 63 -20.59 11.92 -23.23
CA ARG A 63 -20.39 10.52 -22.82
C ARG A 63 -20.24 10.42 -21.31
N PRO A 64 -20.84 9.40 -20.68
CA PRO A 64 -20.67 9.19 -19.26
C PRO A 64 -19.24 8.74 -18.93
N VAL A 65 -18.61 9.40 -17.95
CA VAL A 65 -17.23 9.12 -17.53
C VAL A 65 -17.08 8.86 -16.03
N GLY A 66 -18.17 8.96 -15.27
CA GLY A 66 -18.21 8.61 -13.86
C GLY A 66 -19.61 8.65 -13.28
N LEU A 67 -19.80 7.93 -12.18
CA LEU A 67 -21.10 7.76 -11.51
C LEU A 67 -20.89 7.66 -10.01
N SER A 68 -21.76 8.30 -9.23
CA SER A 68 -21.93 8.05 -7.80
C SER A 68 -23.41 7.87 -7.47
N THR A 69 -23.74 6.91 -6.60
CA THR A 69 -25.14 6.65 -6.19
C THR A 69 -25.39 7.00 -4.74
N LEU A 70 -26.50 7.70 -4.48
CA LEU A 70 -26.96 8.07 -3.14
C LEU A 70 -28.42 7.64 -2.96
N ALA A 71 -28.64 6.56 -2.22
CA ALA A 71 -29.98 6.13 -1.84
C ALA A 71 -30.53 7.05 -0.75
N LEU A 72 -31.69 7.66 -1.02
CA LEU A 72 -32.39 8.52 -0.07
C LEU A 72 -33.38 7.73 0.80
N ASP A 73 -33.72 6.51 0.37
CA ASP A 73 -34.53 5.53 1.09
C ASP A 73 -33.72 4.24 1.26
N LEU A 74 -33.48 3.84 2.51
CA LEU A 74 -32.74 2.62 2.82
C LEU A 74 -33.45 1.35 2.35
N ALA A 75 -34.77 1.38 2.13
CA ALA A 75 -35.49 0.23 1.56
C ALA A 75 -35.11 -0.05 0.09
N ALA A 76 -34.36 0.85 -0.56
CA ALA A 76 -33.76 0.61 -1.87
C ALA A 76 -32.43 -0.16 -1.80
N VAL A 77 -31.86 -0.36 -0.61
CA VAL A 77 -30.55 -1.01 -0.40
C VAL A 77 -30.74 -2.34 0.33
N PRO A 78 -30.80 -3.48 -0.39
CA PRO A 78 -31.31 -4.74 0.17
C PRO A 78 -30.42 -5.37 1.26
N TRP A 79 -29.14 -5.00 1.35
CA TRP A 79 -28.21 -5.51 2.36
C TRP A 79 -28.09 -4.62 3.61
N VAL A 80 -28.75 -3.47 3.65
CA VAL A 80 -28.76 -2.57 4.81
C VAL A 80 -30.00 -2.88 5.64
N ASN A 81 -29.84 -2.97 6.96
CA ASN A 81 -30.96 -3.10 7.88
C ASN A 81 -31.46 -1.70 8.32
N PRO A 82 -32.63 -1.21 7.84
CA PRO A 82 -33.10 0.12 8.16
C PRO A 82 -33.40 0.29 9.66
N ALA A 83 -33.88 -0.78 10.32
CA ALA A 83 -34.22 -0.74 11.75
C ALA A 83 -33.00 -0.50 12.63
N HIS A 84 -31.82 -1.05 12.27
CA HIS A 84 -30.58 -0.82 12.99
C HIS A 84 -30.18 0.67 12.98
N LEU A 85 -30.21 1.30 11.80
CA LEU A 85 -29.86 2.71 11.65
C LEU A 85 -30.93 3.63 12.25
N ALA A 86 -32.21 3.26 12.15
CA ALA A 86 -33.31 4.00 12.77
C ALA A 86 -33.19 4.05 14.30
N ALA A 87 -32.84 2.94 14.94
CA ALA A 87 -32.64 2.88 16.39
C ALA A 87 -31.47 3.76 16.85
N ARG A 88 -30.42 3.88 16.03
CA ARG A 88 -29.22 4.69 16.33
C ARG A 88 -29.39 6.18 16.02
N TYR A 89 -30.21 6.51 15.02
CA TYR A 89 -30.42 7.88 14.52
C TYR A 89 -31.92 8.23 14.42
N PRO A 90 -32.66 8.25 15.55
CA PRO A 90 -34.12 8.36 15.55
C PRO A 90 -34.63 9.71 14.99
N GLU A 91 -33.93 10.82 15.25
CA GLU A 91 -34.31 12.14 14.73
C GLU A 91 -34.16 12.24 13.21
N GLN A 92 -33.13 11.60 12.66
CA GLN A 92 -32.89 11.54 11.23
C GLN A 92 -33.88 10.59 10.57
N HIS A 93 -34.16 9.44 11.20
CA HIS A 93 -35.17 8.50 10.73
C HIS A 93 -36.55 9.15 10.60
N ALA A 94 -36.99 9.88 11.64
CA ALA A 94 -38.29 10.57 11.65
C ALA A 94 -38.45 11.59 10.51
N ARG A 95 -37.34 12.10 9.95
CA ARG A 95 -37.32 13.06 8.84
C ARG A 95 -37.02 12.43 7.48
N GLY A 96 -36.82 11.11 7.41
CA GLY A 96 -36.35 10.44 6.19
C GLY A 96 -34.94 10.90 5.76
N ALA A 97 -34.06 11.20 6.72
CA ALA A 97 -32.74 11.78 6.51
C ALA A 97 -31.61 10.79 6.86
N ILE A 98 -31.82 9.49 6.60
CA ILE A 98 -30.76 8.49 6.64
C ILE A 98 -30.53 8.02 5.21
N PHE A 99 -29.40 8.41 4.65
CA PHE A 99 -29.03 8.11 3.27
C PHE A 99 -27.96 7.02 3.24
N TYR A 100 -27.74 6.43 2.06
CA TYR A 100 -26.70 5.44 1.86
C TYR A 100 -25.94 5.73 0.55
N LEU A 101 -24.63 5.88 0.66
CA LEU A 101 -23.75 6.05 -0.51
C LEU A 101 -23.38 4.65 -1.01
N GLY A 102 -23.88 4.28 -2.19
CA GLY A 102 -23.72 2.92 -2.72
C GLY A 102 -22.33 2.69 -3.29
N PHE A 103 -22.04 3.31 -4.43
CA PHE A 103 -20.72 3.22 -5.05
C PHE A 103 -20.35 4.49 -5.78
N THR A 104 -19.05 4.72 -5.98
CA THR A 104 -18.53 5.76 -6.86
C THR A 104 -17.47 5.19 -7.79
N LEU A 105 -17.58 5.49 -9.08
CA LEU A 105 -16.67 5.05 -10.13
C LEU A 105 -16.35 6.18 -11.09
N VAL A 106 -15.15 6.13 -11.67
CA VAL A 106 -14.67 7.05 -12.69
C VAL A 106 -13.82 6.26 -13.68
N ARG A 107 -13.88 6.63 -14.97
CA ARG A 107 -13.04 6.07 -16.03
C ARG A 107 -11.56 6.08 -15.67
N HIS A 108 -10.85 5.03 -16.05
CA HIS A 108 -9.48 4.76 -15.60
C HIS A 108 -8.51 5.92 -15.90
N ASP A 109 -8.59 6.52 -17.10
CA ASP A 109 -7.80 7.68 -17.53
C ASP A 109 -8.09 8.97 -16.73
N LEU A 110 -9.17 8.99 -15.96
CA LEU A 110 -9.59 10.09 -15.09
C LEU A 110 -9.45 9.74 -13.61
N GLN A 111 -8.84 8.60 -13.26
CA GLN A 111 -8.49 8.29 -11.87
C GLN A 111 -7.46 9.30 -11.36
N GLY A 112 -7.63 9.77 -10.12
CA GLY A 112 -6.83 10.87 -9.56
C GLY A 112 -7.20 12.27 -10.04
N SER A 113 -8.14 12.41 -10.99
CA SER A 113 -8.69 13.70 -11.38
C SER A 113 -9.70 14.25 -10.36
N ARG A 114 -10.11 15.52 -10.52
CA ARG A 114 -11.14 16.15 -9.68
C ARG A 114 -12.53 15.51 -9.83
N THR A 115 -12.76 14.63 -10.81
CA THR A 115 -14.06 14.02 -11.10
C THR A 115 -14.61 13.22 -9.93
N TYR A 116 -13.79 12.33 -9.34
CA TYR A 116 -14.20 11.53 -8.18
C TYR A 116 -14.60 12.42 -7.00
N LEU A 117 -13.81 13.45 -6.73
CA LEU A 117 -14.07 14.40 -5.65
C LEU A 117 -15.35 15.21 -5.92
N GLU A 118 -15.57 15.66 -7.15
CA GLU A 118 -16.76 16.44 -7.50
C GLU A 118 -18.06 15.64 -7.32
N LEU A 119 -18.08 14.37 -7.75
CA LEU A 119 -19.22 13.47 -7.56
C LEU A 119 -19.58 13.35 -6.07
N ASN A 120 -18.60 13.01 -5.23
CA ASN A 120 -18.81 12.86 -3.79
C ASN A 120 -19.08 14.18 -3.06
N ASN A 121 -18.50 15.30 -3.51
CA ASN A 121 -18.77 16.62 -2.95
C ASN A 121 -20.23 17.00 -3.12
N ARG A 122 -20.84 16.70 -4.28
CA ARG A 122 -22.26 16.99 -4.51
C ARG A 122 -23.18 16.14 -3.64
N ALA A 123 -22.88 14.85 -3.49
CA ALA A 123 -23.60 13.98 -2.55
C ALA A 123 -23.46 14.48 -1.09
N ALA A 124 -22.28 14.95 -0.70
CA ALA A 124 -22.04 15.53 0.63
C ALA A 124 -22.82 16.83 0.86
N ILE A 125 -22.85 17.74 -0.14
CA ILE A 125 -23.64 18.99 -0.09
C ILE A 125 -25.13 18.67 0.05
N ARG A 126 -25.65 17.73 -0.76
CA ARG A 126 -27.04 17.26 -0.68
C ARG A 126 -27.39 16.72 0.71
N SER A 127 -26.52 15.87 1.25
CA SER A 127 -26.67 15.28 2.58
C SER A 127 -26.61 16.33 3.68
N ARG A 128 -25.72 17.32 3.56
CA ARG A 128 -25.59 18.40 4.53
C ARG A 128 -26.83 19.28 4.57
N ALA A 129 -27.37 19.64 3.41
CA ALA A 129 -28.61 20.41 3.29
C ALA A 129 -29.80 19.70 3.97
N ALA A 130 -29.88 18.37 3.86
CA ALA A 130 -30.90 17.56 4.53
C ALA A 130 -30.65 17.37 6.05
N ARG A 131 -29.46 17.72 6.54
CA ARG A 131 -28.95 17.32 7.86
C ARG A 131 -29.07 15.80 8.04
N ALA A 132 -28.62 15.07 7.03
CA ALA A 132 -28.71 13.62 6.97
C ALA A 132 -27.52 12.93 7.63
N VAL A 133 -27.72 11.68 8.04
CA VAL A 133 -26.65 10.72 8.31
C VAL A 133 -26.48 9.85 7.06
N VAL A 134 -25.23 9.56 6.67
CA VAL A 134 -24.93 8.80 5.46
C VAL A 134 -24.20 7.51 5.83
N GLY A 135 -24.80 6.37 5.53
CA GLY A 135 -24.18 5.06 5.62
C GLY A 135 -23.33 4.75 4.39
N ILE A 136 -22.22 4.03 4.60
CA ILE A 136 -21.29 3.60 3.55
C ILE A 136 -20.73 2.25 3.98
N ASP A 137 -20.68 1.25 3.10
CA ASP A 137 -19.92 0.02 3.34
C ASP A 137 -18.51 0.12 2.77
N VAL A 138 -17.53 -0.44 3.50
CA VAL A 138 -16.15 -0.51 3.04
C VAL A 138 -15.58 -1.88 3.39
N CYS A 139 -15.32 -2.70 2.38
CA CYS A 139 -14.72 -4.02 2.58
C CYS A 139 -13.27 -3.92 3.09
N ALA A 140 -12.74 -5.00 3.65
CA ALA A 140 -11.38 -5.03 4.21
C ALA A 140 -10.30 -4.60 3.20
N TYR A 141 -10.44 -5.01 1.93
CA TYR A 141 -9.55 -4.62 0.83
C TYR A 141 -9.56 -3.09 0.59
N ASN A 142 -10.75 -2.47 0.54
CA ASN A 142 -10.88 -1.02 0.36
C ASN A 142 -10.47 -0.23 1.61
N ARG A 143 -10.65 -0.80 2.80
CA ARG A 143 -10.18 -0.22 4.07
C ARG A 143 -8.64 -0.11 4.09
N ALA A 144 -7.94 -1.16 3.66
CA ALA A 144 -6.49 -1.17 3.56
C ALA A 144 -5.95 -0.16 2.52
N ARG A 145 -6.78 0.23 1.54
CA ARG A 145 -6.46 1.20 0.48
C ARG A 145 -6.86 2.63 0.79
N ASN A 146 -7.01 2.97 2.07
CA ASN A 146 -7.27 4.34 2.53
C ASN A 146 -8.59 4.98 2.03
N LEU A 147 -9.53 4.21 1.48
CA LEU A 147 -10.85 4.74 1.11
C LEU A 147 -11.56 5.43 2.29
N PRO A 148 -11.51 4.91 3.53
CA PRO A 148 -12.02 5.62 4.72
C PRO A 148 -11.41 7.01 4.95
N ARG A 149 -10.11 7.18 4.63
CA ARG A 149 -9.44 8.49 4.76
C ARG A 149 -10.01 9.50 3.76
N SER A 150 -10.35 9.06 2.54
CA SER A 150 -10.99 9.92 1.53
C SER A 150 -12.36 10.40 1.98
N PHE A 151 -13.20 9.50 2.51
CA PHE A 151 -14.49 9.87 3.09
C PHE A 151 -14.37 10.77 4.32
N ALA A 152 -13.39 10.53 5.18
CA ALA A 152 -13.12 11.40 6.32
C ALA A 152 -12.71 12.83 5.88
N MET A 153 -11.91 12.95 4.82
CA MET A 153 -11.51 14.24 4.26
C MET A 153 -12.71 15.02 3.68
N ILE A 154 -13.52 14.36 2.84
CA ILE A 154 -14.73 14.94 2.26
C ILE A 154 -15.73 15.29 3.37
N GLY A 155 -15.89 14.40 4.35
CA GLY A 155 -16.71 14.61 5.52
C GLY A 155 -16.31 15.88 6.27
N ARG A 156 -15.04 16.01 6.67
CA ARG A 156 -14.53 17.20 7.37
C ARG A 156 -14.80 18.48 6.59
N ARG A 157 -14.57 18.48 5.28
CA ARG A 157 -14.82 19.64 4.41
C ARG A 157 -16.28 20.12 4.44
N HIS A 158 -17.23 19.20 4.57
CA HIS A 158 -18.67 19.49 4.58
C HIS A 158 -19.30 19.40 5.99
N GLY A 159 -18.47 19.34 7.03
CA GLY A 159 -18.91 19.37 8.43
C GLY A 159 -19.47 18.05 8.97
N PHE A 160 -19.01 16.91 8.44
CA PHE A 160 -19.31 15.57 8.94
C PHE A 160 -18.12 14.97 9.71
N GLY A 161 -18.41 14.21 10.76
CA GLY A 161 -17.50 13.23 11.33
C GLY A 161 -17.60 11.90 10.58
N PHE A 162 -16.50 11.15 10.49
CA PHE A 162 -16.46 9.82 9.89
C PHE A 162 -16.01 8.81 10.95
N GLY A 163 -16.75 7.71 11.11
CA GLY A 163 -16.48 6.69 12.12
C GLY A 163 -17.17 5.37 11.82
N GLU A 164 -16.65 4.28 12.40
CA GLU A 164 -17.20 2.93 12.26
C GLU A 164 -18.47 2.77 13.11
N VAL A 165 -19.53 2.21 12.53
CA VAL A 165 -20.82 1.97 13.20
C VAL A 165 -21.04 0.49 13.50
N ASP A 166 -20.61 -0.39 12.59
CA ASP A 166 -20.70 -1.85 12.70
C ASP A 166 -19.62 -2.52 11.81
N GLN A 167 -19.32 -3.80 12.06
CA GLN A 167 -18.38 -4.59 11.29
C GLN A 167 -18.87 -6.05 11.07
N GLN A 168 -19.07 -6.43 9.80
CA GLN A 168 -19.29 -7.84 9.42
C GLN A 168 -17.95 -8.59 9.30
N ARG A 169 -17.91 -9.82 9.85
CA ARG A 169 -16.78 -10.75 9.70
C ARG A 169 -17.24 -12.05 9.07
N TYR A 170 -16.49 -12.53 8.09
CA TYR A 170 -16.75 -13.77 7.38
C TYR A 170 -15.80 -14.85 7.89
N PHE A 171 -16.35 -16.01 8.25
CA PHE A 171 -15.60 -17.18 8.72
C PHE A 171 -15.80 -18.34 7.73
N VAL A 172 -14.75 -19.15 7.54
CA VAL A 172 -14.79 -20.35 6.69
C VAL A 172 -14.33 -21.54 7.53
N LEU A 173 -15.09 -22.64 7.48
CA LEU A 173 -14.66 -23.94 8.00
C LEU A 173 -13.90 -24.67 6.88
N ASP A 174 -12.58 -24.65 6.96
CA ASP A 174 -11.69 -25.28 5.98
C ASP A 174 -10.95 -26.46 6.64
N PRO A 175 -11.13 -27.71 6.16
CA PRO A 175 -10.38 -28.86 6.65
C PRO A 175 -8.85 -28.68 6.63
N ALA A 176 -8.31 -27.84 5.73
CA ALA A 176 -6.88 -27.53 5.66
C ALA A 176 -6.37 -26.69 6.84
N LEU A 177 -7.27 -26.10 7.63
CA LEU A 177 -6.96 -25.33 8.84
C LEU A 177 -7.07 -26.16 10.13
N ALA A 178 -7.41 -27.45 10.04
CA ALA A 178 -7.49 -28.34 11.20
C ALA A 178 -6.17 -28.35 11.99
N GLY A 179 -6.25 -28.14 13.31
CA GLY A 179 -5.10 -28.13 14.22
C GLY A 179 -4.29 -26.82 14.25
N ARG A 180 -4.70 -25.78 13.51
CA ARG A 180 -4.11 -24.43 13.63
C ARG A 180 -4.76 -23.65 14.78
N PRO A 181 -4.04 -22.71 15.42
CA PRO A 181 -4.62 -21.84 16.44
C PRO A 181 -5.72 -20.93 15.88
N ASP A 182 -6.64 -20.50 16.75
CA ASP A 182 -7.75 -19.61 16.39
C ASP A 182 -7.25 -18.28 15.80
N GLY A 183 -7.96 -17.77 14.79
CA GLY A 183 -7.67 -16.47 14.16
C GLY A 183 -6.64 -16.47 13.03
N VAL A 184 -6.13 -17.64 12.62
CA VAL A 184 -5.28 -17.75 11.42
C VAL A 184 -6.11 -17.46 10.16
N ALA A 185 -5.70 -16.47 9.37
CA ALA A 185 -6.33 -16.16 8.10
C ALA A 185 -6.28 -17.38 7.17
N VAL A 186 -7.38 -17.67 6.48
CA VAL A 186 -7.43 -18.69 5.42
C VAL A 186 -6.42 -18.27 4.35
N PRO A 187 -5.31 -19.00 4.14
CA PRO A 187 -4.38 -18.68 3.07
C PRO A 187 -5.08 -18.94 1.76
N ARG A 188 -5.16 -17.94 0.87
CA ARG A 188 -5.55 -18.19 -0.51
C ARG A 188 -4.45 -19.06 -1.13
N PRO A 189 -4.75 -20.24 -1.71
CA PRO A 189 -3.73 -21.06 -2.34
C PRO A 189 -3.04 -20.26 -3.45
N VAL A 190 -1.76 -19.97 -3.29
CA VAL A 190 -0.97 -19.26 -4.29
C VAL A 190 -0.34 -20.30 -5.22
N GLY A 191 -1.08 -20.69 -6.27
CA GLY A 191 -0.61 -21.61 -7.30
C GLY A 191 0.08 -20.86 -8.45
N GLY A 192 1.09 -21.50 -9.07
CA GLY A 192 1.72 -20.96 -10.28
C GLY A 192 2.59 -19.72 -10.06
N LEU A 193 3.34 -19.67 -8.96
CA LEU A 193 4.27 -18.58 -8.69
C LEU A 193 5.40 -18.51 -9.73
N SER A 194 5.65 -17.32 -10.26
CA SER A 194 6.77 -17.02 -11.14
C SER A 194 7.41 -15.69 -10.76
N ILE A 195 8.71 -15.54 -11.04
CA ILE A 195 9.41 -14.27 -10.86
C ILE A 195 9.59 -13.63 -12.23
N VAL A 196 9.10 -12.40 -12.38
CA VAL A 196 9.15 -11.64 -13.64
C VAL A 196 9.75 -10.26 -13.41
N PRO A 197 10.56 -9.73 -14.34
CA PRO A 197 10.94 -8.31 -14.34
C PRO A 197 9.71 -7.42 -14.53
N LEU A 198 9.66 -6.27 -13.85
CA LEU A 198 8.58 -5.29 -14.03
C LEU A 198 8.53 -4.77 -15.48
N ALA A 199 9.67 -4.71 -16.16
CA ALA A 199 9.74 -4.33 -17.58
C ALA A 199 8.89 -5.20 -18.51
N ASP A 200 8.67 -6.47 -18.15
CA ASP A 200 7.92 -7.42 -18.96
C ASP A 200 6.43 -7.40 -18.63
N ARG A 201 6.05 -6.87 -17.45
CA ARG A 201 4.67 -6.78 -16.93
C ARG A 201 4.41 -5.41 -16.27
N PRO A 202 4.50 -4.29 -17.00
CA PRO A 202 4.46 -2.93 -16.43
C PRO A 202 3.14 -2.59 -15.73
N GLU A 203 2.02 -3.20 -16.14
CA GLU A 203 0.71 -3.04 -15.53
C GLU A 203 0.67 -3.49 -14.06
N LEU A 204 1.59 -4.35 -13.64
CA LEU A 204 1.68 -4.84 -12.26
C LEU A 204 2.31 -3.82 -11.31
N ALA A 205 2.89 -2.73 -11.81
CA ALA A 205 3.49 -1.66 -10.98
C ALA A 205 2.51 -1.11 -9.93
N ALA A 206 1.22 -1.03 -10.28
CA ALA A 206 0.16 -0.53 -9.41
C ALA A 206 -0.04 -1.37 -8.12
N GLN A 207 0.41 -2.63 -8.11
CA GLN A 207 0.29 -3.52 -6.94
C GLN A 207 1.48 -3.42 -5.98
N VAL A 208 2.63 -2.90 -6.43
CA VAL A 208 3.87 -2.84 -5.63
C VAL A 208 3.71 -2.07 -4.32
N PRO A 209 3.05 -0.89 -4.27
CA PRO A 209 2.87 -0.16 -3.01
C PRO A 209 2.15 -0.96 -1.94
N GLU A 210 1.18 -1.79 -2.30
CA GLU A 210 0.48 -2.65 -1.34
C GLU A 210 1.40 -3.75 -0.78
N VAL A 211 2.21 -4.36 -1.64
CA VAL A 211 3.18 -5.39 -1.22
C VAL A 211 4.16 -4.79 -0.21
N LEU A 212 4.68 -3.59 -0.46
CA LEU A 212 5.54 -2.88 0.48
C LEU A 212 4.80 -2.57 1.78
N ALA A 213 3.59 -2.00 1.70
CA ALA A 213 2.78 -1.66 2.86
C ALA A 213 2.39 -2.85 3.73
N SER A 214 2.42 -4.07 3.20
CA SER A 214 2.14 -5.30 3.96
C SER A 214 3.22 -5.64 5.00
N ARG A 215 4.42 -5.05 4.90
CA ARG A 215 5.58 -5.36 5.76
C ARG A 215 6.29 -4.14 6.33
N TRP A 216 6.22 -3.01 5.63
CA TRP A 216 7.00 -1.83 6.01
C TRP A 216 6.28 -1.04 7.12
N PRO A 217 7.00 -0.60 8.16
CA PRO A 217 6.47 0.33 9.14
C PRO A 217 5.93 1.61 8.47
N ALA A 218 4.85 2.17 9.01
CA ALA A 218 4.18 3.35 8.45
C ALA A 218 5.14 4.54 8.28
N PHE A 219 6.06 4.76 9.23
CA PHE A 219 7.02 5.86 9.14
C PHE A 219 7.98 5.74 7.94
N MET A 220 8.30 4.52 7.47
CA MET A 220 9.13 4.33 6.28
C MET A 220 8.36 4.57 4.98
N LEU A 221 7.02 4.48 5.02
CA LEU A 221 6.15 4.66 3.85
C LEU A 221 5.69 6.10 3.67
N PHE A 222 5.45 6.81 4.78
CA PHE A 222 4.82 8.13 4.78
C PHE A 222 5.72 9.25 5.30
N GLY A 223 6.81 8.91 5.99
CA GLY A 223 7.71 9.89 6.54
C GLY A 223 8.62 10.53 5.50
N GLN A 224 9.12 11.73 5.82
CA GLN A 224 10.04 12.43 4.94
C GLN A 224 11.42 11.76 5.03
N ALA A 225 11.81 11.09 3.95
CA ALA A 225 13.06 10.35 3.88
C ALA A 225 14.28 11.25 3.62
N GLY A 226 15.45 10.81 4.08
CA GLY A 226 16.70 11.60 4.08
C GLY A 226 17.37 11.81 2.72
N HIS A 227 16.96 11.07 1.68
CA HIS A 227 17.58 11.15 0.35
C HIS A 227 17.14 12.36 -0.49
N GLY A 228 15.97 12.96 -0.22
CA GLY A 228 15.49 14.14 -0.96
C GLY A 228 15.18 13.90 -2.46
N VAL A 229 14.98 12.64 -2.85
CA VAL A 229 14.70 12.20 -4.23
C VAL A 229 13.37 11.45 -4.27
N ASP A 230 12.61 11.54 -5.36
CA ASP A 230 11.43 10.69 -5.56
C ASP A 230 11.86 9.24 -5.87
N VAL A 231 11.71 8.35 -4.88
CA VAL A 231 12.08 6.93 -5.00
C VAL A 231 11.23 6.21 -6.05
N ALA A 232 9.94 6.57 -6.16
CA ALA A 232 9.07 5.93 -7.16
C ALA A 232 9.53 6.28 -8.57
N GLU A 233 9.96 7.52 -8.80
CA GLU A 233 10.55 7.94 -10.07
C GLU A 233 11.86 7.21 -10.37
N VAL A 234 12.78 7.11 -9.40
CA VAL A 234 14.06 6.40 -9.57
C VAL A 234 13.83 4.92 -9.91
N ILE A 235 12.92 4.25 -9.22
CA ILE A 235 12.56 2.85 -9.46
C ILE A 235 11.92 2.68 -10.84
N ALA A 236 11.02 3.59 -11.24
CA ALA A 236 10.33 3.55 -12.52
C ALA A 236 11.27 3.69 -13.72
N ARG A 237 12.42 4.36 -13.56
CA ARG A 237 13.47 4.47 -14.59
C ARG A 237 14.24 3.16 -14.83
N CYS A 238 14.15 2.20 -13.91
CA CYS A 238 14.92 0.95 -13.97
C CYS A 238 14.02 -0.30 -13.90
N PRO A 239 13.01 -0.45 -14.78
CA PRO A 239 11.99 -1.50 -14.64
C PRO A 239 12.55 -2.92 -14.81
N ARG A 240 13.68 -3.11 -15.50
CA ARG A 240 14.37 -4.41 -15.60
C ARG A 240 15.06 -4.83 -14.30
N HIS A 241 15.29 -3.89 -13.40
CA HIS A 241 15.92 -4.10 -12.09
C HIS A 241 14.90 -4.26 -10.96
N GLN A 242 13.61 -4.22 -11.28
CA GLN A 242 12.55 -4.51 -10.33
C GLN A 242 12.00 -5.89 -10.66
N VAL A 243 12.04 -6.81 -9.70
CA VAL A 243 11.58 -8.19 -9.88
C VAL A 243 10.32 -8.42 -9.05
N LEU A 244 9.32 -9.03 -9.64
CA LEU A 244 8.03 -9.29 -9.03
C LEU A 244 7.82 -10.79 -8.89
N LEU A 245 7.35 -11.25 -7.73
CA LEU A 245 6.84 -12.61 -7.54
C LEU A 245 5.33 -12.56 -7.76
N VAL A 246 4.84 -13.24 -8.80
CA VAL A 246 3.47 -13.14 -9.31
C VAL A 246 2.85 -14.53 -9.39
N ASP A 247 1.55 -14.66 -9.09
CA ASP A 247 0.82 -15.92 -9.25
C ASP A 247 0.14 -16.05 -10.62
N GLY A 248 -0.55 -17.18 -10.85
CA GLY A 248 -1.25 -17.43 -12.13
C GLY A 248 -2.46 -16.53 -12.40
N GLU A 249 -2.84 -15.66 -11.46
CA GLU A 249 -3.93 -14.68 -11.59
C GLU A 249 -3.40 -13.24 -11.63
N ASP A 250 -2.11 -13.07 -11.91
CA ASP A 250 -1.43 -11.77 -11.98
C ASP A 250 -1.44 -10.98 -10.65
N ALA A 251 -1.61 -11.65 -9.52
CA ALA A 251 -1.46 -11.01 -8.21
C ALA A 251 0.02 -10.99 -7.79
N VAL A 252 0.51 -9.81 -7.41
CA VAL A 252 1.88 -9.63 -6.93
C VAL A 252 1.97 -10.01 -5.45
N HIS A 253 2.78 -11.01 -5.13
CA HIS A 253 3.04 -11.48 -3.77
C HIS A 253 4.44 -11.12 -3.26
N GLY A 254 5.29 -10.59 -4.13
CA GLY A 254 6.61 -10.13 -3.74
C GLY A 254 7.17 -9.08 -4.68
N ALA A 255 7.98 -8.17 -4.12
CA ALA A 255 8.68 -7.13 -4.87
C ALA A 255 10.13 -7.07 -4.40
N GLY A 256 11.06 -7.22 -5.34
CA GLY A 256 12.48 -6.97 -5.17
C GLY A 256 12.84 -5.67 -5.88
N LEU A 257 13.29 -4.67 -5.14
CA LEU A 257 13.61 -3.35 -5.65
C LEU A 257 15.11 -3.12 -5.67
N SER A 258 15.64 -2.62 -6.78
CA SER A 258 17.07 -2.33 -6.90
C SER A 258 17.36 -1.17 -7.86
N VAL A 259 18.51 -0.53 -7.66
CA VAL A 259 18.98 0.61 -8.47
C VAL A 259 20.41 0.38 -8.98
N PRO A 260 20.69 0.57 -10.28
CA PRO A 260 22.05 0.58 -10.79
C PRO A 260 22.85 1.79 -10.28
N LEU A 261 24.13 1.58 -9.98
CA LEU A 261 25.05 2.65 -9.57
C LEU A 261 26.51 2.27 -9.89
N ARG A 262 27.43 3.21 -9.65
CA ARG A 262 28.87 2.93 -9.62
C ARG A 262 29.35 2.67 -8.20
N TRP A 263 30.15 1.62 -8.03
CA TRP A 263 30.80 1.29 -6.77
C TRP A 263 32.12 0.58 -7.01
N ASP A 264 33.26 1.18 -6.61
CA ASP A 264 34.62 0.74 -6.94
C ASP A 264 35.06 -0.64 -6.41
N GLY A 265 34.23 -1.26 -5.57
CA GLY A 265 34.49 -2.57 -4.94
C GLY A 265 35.06 -2.48 -3.52
N THR A 266 35.29 -1.27 -3.00
CA THR A 266 35.85 -1.04 -1.67
C THR A 266 34.78 -0.61 -0.67
N PRO A 267 34.94 -0.93 0.64
CA PRO A 267 34.06 -0.40 1.67
C PRO A 267 34.04 1.13 1.75
N ALA A 268 35.13 1.81 1.37
CA ALA A 268 35.25 3.26 1.45
C ALA A 268 34.35 4.00 0.44
N ASP A 269 34.08 3.38 -0.72
CA ASP A 269 33.18 3.94 -1.73
C ASP A 269 31.71 3.52 -1.54
N LEU A 270 31.36 2.78 -0.49
CA LEU A 270 29.96 2.45 -0.25
C LEU A 270 29.14 3.74 -0.02
N PRO A 271 27.92 3.85 -0.59
CA PRO A 271 27.05 4.96 -0.28
C PRO A 271 26.62 4.91 1.20
N ALA A 272 26.12 6.03 1.71
CA ALA A 272 25.57 6.16 3.06
C ALA A 272 24.25 5.36 3.22
N GLY A 273 24.37 4.03 3.20
CA GLY A 273 23.27 3.08 3.28
C GLY A 273 22.22 3.22 2.19
N TRP A 274 20.96 3.05 2.58
CA TRP A 274 19.81 3.05 1.69
C TRP A 274 19.55 4.42 1.05
N ASP A 275 19.49 5.47 1.85
CA ASP A 275 19.27 6.86 1.38
C ASP A 275 20.39 7.29 0.44
N GLY A 276 21.65 7.01 0.82
CA GLY A 276 22.81 7.33 0.00
C GLY A 276 22.82 6.57 -1.34
N ALA A 277 22.34 5.33 -1.37
CA ALA A 277 22.29 4.54 -2.61
C ALA A 277 21.26 5.10 -3.60
N ILE A 278 20.08 5.51 -3.12
CA ILE A 278 19.05 6.17 -3.94
C ILE A 278 19.59 7.50 -4.50
N ALA A 279 20.14 8.35 -3.64
CA ALA A 279 20.65 9.66 -4.05
C ALA A 279 21.79 9.54 -5.07
N ARG A 280 22.71 8.58 -4.84
CA ARG A 280 23.80 8.31 -5.78
C ARG A 280 23.29 7.80 -7.13
N ALA A 281 22.37 6.84 -7.13
CA ALA A 281 21.80 6.29 -8.37
C ALA A 281 21.10 7.38 -9.20
N ASP A 282 20.31 8.26 -8.58
CA ASP A 282 19.66 9.38 -9.29
C ASP A 282 20.68 10.37 -9.86
N ALA A 283 21.70 10.76 -9.08
CA ALA A 283 22.73 11.68 -9.54
C ALA A 283 23.53 11.12 -10.72
N GLN A 284 23.94 9.84 -10.65
CA GLN A 284 24.70 9.16 -11.70
C GLN A 284 23.88 8.96 -12.96
N TRP A 285 22.61 8.60 -12.82
CA TRP A 285 21.69 8.49 -13.96
C TRP A 285 21.55 9.84 -14.68
N ARG A 286 21.37 10.95 -13.95
CA ARG A 286 21.30 12.31 -14.54
C ARG A 286 22.60 12.72 -15.23
N ALA A 287 23.74 12.25 -14.73
CA ALA A 287 25.05 12.48 -15.35
C ALA A 287 25.32 11.59 -16.58
N GLY A 288 24.49 10.58 -16.85
CA GLY A 288 24.70 9.62 -17.94
C GLY A 288 25.83 8.61 -17.66
N ASP A 289 26.15 8.38 -16.38
CA ASP A 289 27.18 7.43 -15.99
C ASP A 289 26.77 6.00 -16.34
N ARG A 290 27.77 5.18 -16.70
CA ARG A 290 27.57 3.73 -16.87
C ARG A 290 27.69 3.03 -15.51
N PRO A 291 26.62 2.40 -14.99
CA PRO A 291 26.69 1.66 -13.74
C PRO A 291 27.56 0.41 -13.90
N ASP A 292 28.35 0.09 -12.86
CA ASP A 292 29.15 -1.13 -12.79
C ASP A 292 28.73 -2.03 -11.61
N ALA A 293 27.77 -1.59 -10.80
CA ALA A 293 27.17 -2.34 -9.71
C ALA A 293 25.64 -2.11 -9.65
N VAL A 294 24.94 -2.93 -8.88
CA VAL A 294 23.52 -2.74 -8.55
C VAL A 294 23.34 -2.76 -7.04
N CYS A 295 22.60 -1.79 -6.50
CA CYS A 295 22.19 -1.79 -5.10
C CYS A 295 20.80 -2.40 -4.95
N ALA A 296 20.69 -3.57 -4.33
CA ALA A 296 19.42 -4.16 -3.92
C ALA A 296 18.91 -3.43 -2.67
N LEU A 297 17.80 -2.71 -2.83
CA LEU A 297 17.23 -1.82 -1.82
C LEU A 297 16.28 -2.55 -0.90
N SER A 298 15.48 -3.48 -1.42
CA SER A 298 14.56 -4.28 -0.62
C SER A 298 14.11 -5.54 -1.33
N ILE A 299 13.73 -6.54 -0.53
CA ILE A 299 12.91 -7.67 -0.94
C ILE A 299 11.76 -7.72 0.05
N THR A 300 10.53 -7.60 -0.46
CA THR A 300 9.32 -7.67 0.36
C THR A 300 8.43 -8.78 -0.15
N LEU A 301 7.98 -9.64 0.76
CA LEU A 301 7.06 -10.75 0.49
C LEU A 301 5.81 -10.58 1.35
N THR A 302 4.64 -10.74 0.74
CA THR A 302 3.37 -10.72 1.47
C THR A 302 3.33 -11.86 2.50
N PRO A 303 2.47 -11.76 3.53
CA PRO A 303 2.24 -12.85 4.49
C PRO A 303 1.87 -14.19 3.85
N ALA A 304 1.25 -14.19 2.67
CA ALA A 304 0.81 -15.40 1.98
C ALA A 304 1.97 -16.30 1.49
N VAL A 305 3.12 -15.71 1.15
CA VAL A 305 4.26 -16.44 0.55
C VAL A 305 5.55 -16.36 1.36
N ALA A 306 5.56 -15.58 2.45
CA ALA A 306 6.71 -15.47 3.32
C ALA A 306 6.99 -16.77 4.10
N GLY A 307 8.26 -17.00 4.44
CA GLY A 307 8.70 -18.20 5.18
C GLY A 307 8.77 -19.48 4.34
N GLN A 308 8.51 -19.41 3.04
CA GLN A 308 8.51 -20.56 2.12
C GLN A 308 9.76 -20.63 1.22
N GLY A 309 10.89 -20.06 1.66
CA GLY A 309 12.14 -20.05 0.89
C GLY A 309 12.20 -19.03 -0.27
N ARG A 310 11.09 -18.37 -0.60
CA ARG A 310 10.96 -17.44 -1.74
C ARG A 310 11.93 -16.26 -1.73
N SER A 311 12.43 -15.83 -0.56
CA SER A 311 13.40 -14.76 -0.50
C SER A 311 14.73 -15.11 -1.19
N ALA A 312 15.17 -16.37 -1.13
CA ALA A 312 16.38 -16.81 -1.81
C ALA A 312 16.21 -16.73 -3.35
N GLU A 313 15.03 -17.10 -3.85
CA GLU A 313 14.67 -16.98 -5.26
C GLU A 313 14.67 -15.51 -5.71
N MET A 314 14.13 -14.60 -4.89
CA MET A 314 14.15 -13.16 -5.15
C MET A 314 15.57 -12.57 -5.17
N ILE A 315 16.45 -13.01 -4.25
CA ILE A 315 17.87 -12.62 -4.27
C ILE A 315 18.53 -13.08 -5.59
N ALA A 316 18.29 -14.33 -6.00
CA ALA A 316 18.83 -14.87 -7.24
C ALA A 316 18.31 -14.10 -8.47
N ALA A 317 17.03 -13.73 -8.49
CA ALA A 317 16.44 -12.94 -9.56
C ALA A 317 17.03 -11.52 -9.65
N LEU A 318 17.25 -10.84 -8.52
CA LEU A 318 17.95 -9.55 -8.50
C LEU A 318 19.39 -9.66 -8.99
N ARG A 319 20.10 -10.74 -8.62
CA ARG A 319 21.46 -11.01 -9.14
C ARG A 319 21.45 -11.24 -10.65
N ALA A 320 20.48 -11.98 -11.18
CA ALA A 320 20.32 -12.17 -12.61
C ALA A 320 20.02 -10.84 -13.34
N ALA A 321 19.18 -9.97 -12.76
CA ALA A 321 18.93 -8.63 -13.30
C ALA A 321 20.20 -7.76 -13.30
N ALA A 322 21.03 -7.86 -12.25
CA ALA A 322 22.33 -7.18 -12.19
C ALA A 322 23.31 -7.71 -13.25
N ALA A 323 23.37 -9.04 -13.45
CA ALA A 323 24.19 -9.66 -14.49
C ALA A 323 23.78 -9.18 -15.90
N GLY A 324 22.49 -8.95 -16.14
CA GLY A 324 21.96 -8.49 -17.43
C GLY A 324 22.50 -7.14 -17.92
N ILE A 325 23.07 -6.32 -17.02
CA ILE A 325 23.74 -5.06 -17.39
C ILE A 325 25.27 -5.14 -17.31
N GLY A 326 25.82 -6.33 -17.07
CA GLY A 326 27.27 -6.53 -16.87
C GLY A 326 27.80 -5.97 -15.56
N ALA A 327 26.96 -5.83 -14.52
CA ALA A 327 27.42 -5.38 -13.21
C ALA A 327 28.40 -6.41 -12.61
N ARG A 328 29.48 -5.93 -11.98
CA ARG A 328 30.47 -6.79 -11.30
C ARG A 328 29.96 -7.35 -9.97
N ALA A 329 29.05 -6.63 -9.33
CA ALA A 329 28.56 -6.95 -8.00
C ALA A 329 27.15 -6.40 -7.79
N MET A 330 26.42 -7.07 -6.89
CA MET A 330 25.21 -6.55 -6.29
C MET A 330 25.46 -6.27 -4.81
N ILE A 331 25.35 -5.02 -4.38
CA ILE A 331 25.47 -4.61 -2.97
C ILE A 331 24.08 -4.46 -2.36
N ALA A 332 23.95 -4.60 -1.03
CA ALA A 332 22.69 -4.39 -0.35
C ALA A 332 22.91 -3.84 1.07
N PRO A 333 22.23 -2.74 1.47
CA PRO A 333 22.19 -2.29 2.85
C PRO A 333 21.10 -3.09 3.58
N VAL A 334 21.46 -4.29 4.04
CA VAL A 334 20.55 -5.24 4.67
C VAL A 334 20.01 -4.66 5.98
N ARG A 335 18.69 -4.54 6.08
CA ARG A 335 17.96 -4.17 7.31
C ARG A 335 17.69 -5.44 8.13
N PRO A 336 18.40 -5.72 9.23
CA PRO A 336 18.20 -6.96 9.98
C PRO A 336 16.81 -7.00 10.63
N ILE A 337 16.09 -8.11 10.46
CA ILE A 337 14.67 -8.18 10.81
C ILE A 337 14.40 -8.45 12.29
N LEU A 338 15.36 -9.01 13.03
CA LEU A 338 15.23 -9.21 14.48
C LEU A 338 15.78 -8.03 15.28
N LYS A 339 16.48 -7.09 14.65
CA LYS A 339 17.10 -5.95 15.34
C LYS A 339 16.07 -5.04 16.03
N GLU A 340 14.83 -4.99 15.52
CA GLU A 340 13.72 -4.26 16.16
C GLU A 340 13.40 -4.76 17.58
N LYS A 341 13.76 -6.02 17.92
CA LYS A 341 13.59 -6.59 19.26
C LYS A 341 14.71 -6.17 20.22
N TYR A 342 15.80 -5.63 19.68
CA TYR A 342 16.99 -5.20 20.42
C TYR A 342 17.40 -3.77 20.05
N PRO A 343 16.49 -2.78 20.14
CA PRO A 343 16.70 -1.45 19.58
C PRO A 343 17.84 -0.68 20.28
N LEU A 344 18.14 -1.02 21.53
CA LEU A 344 19.19 -0.39 22.33
C LEU A 344 20.58 -1.02 22.13
N ALA A 345 20.66 -2.19 21.49
CA ALA A 345 21.94 -2.80 21.17
C ALA A 345 22.58 -2.03 19.99
N PRO A 346 23.86 -1.60 20.10
CA PRO A 346 24.61 -1.07 18.97
C PRO A 346 24.65 -2.06 17.80
N MET A 347 24.60 -1.57 16.56
CA MET A 347 24.53 -2.45 15.39
C MET A 347 25.85 -3.22 15.18
N ASP A 348 26.99 -2.60 15.45
CA ASP A 348 28.32 -3.22 15.40
C ASP A 348 28.45 -4.44 16.35
N ALA A 349 27.85 -4.37 17.53
CA ALA A 349 27.76 -5.50 18.45
C ALA A 349 26.75 -6.54 17.92
N TYR A 350 25.58 -6.09 17.46
CA TYR A 350 24.49 -6.95 17.02
C TYR A 350 24.86 -7.86 15.83
N VAL A 351 25.58 -7.33 14.82
CA VAL A 351 26.00 -8.13 13.65
C VAL A 351 26.94 -9.29 14.02
N ASN A 352 27.59 -9.21 15.18
CA ASN A 352 28.48 -10.23 15.70
C ASN A 352 27.77 -11.27 16.57
N TRP A 353 26.48 -11.10 16.88
CA TRP A 353 25.72 -12.07 17.66
C TRP A 353 25.57 -13.39 16.88
N ARG A 354 25.55 -14.49 17.64
CA ARG A 354 25.41 -15.85 17.11
C ARG A 354 24.26 -16.56 17.79
N ASP A 355 23.57 -17.43 17.05
CA ASP A 355 22.58 -18.34 17.64
C ASP A 355 23.27 -19.53 18.35
N GLU A 356 22.47 -20.38 19.01
CA GLU A 356 22.98 -21.56 19.73
C GLU A 356 23.76 -22.55 18.86
N LYS A 357 23.61 -22.46 17.53
CA LYS A 357 24.32 -23.28 16.53
C LYS A 357 25.54 -22.57 15.94
N GLY A 358 25.93 -21.40 16.49
CA GLY A 358 27.09 -20.64 16.05
C GLY A 358 26.87 -19.85 14.75
N ARG A 359 25.65 -19.78 14.22
CA ARG A 359 25.34 -19.04 12.98
C ARG A 359 25.04 -17.58 13.28
N VAL A 360 25.10 -16.71 12.27
CA VAL A 360 24.63 -15.32 12.42
C VAL A 360 23.21 -15.31 12.99
N PHE A 361 23.03 -14.51 14.05
CA PHE A 361 21.80 -14.47 14.84
C PHE A 361 20.60 -14.00 14.03
N ASP A 362 20.76 -12.93 13.24
CA ASP A 362 19.67 -12.42 12.40
C ASP A 362 19.44 -13.33 11.18
N PRO A 363 18.23 -13.88 10.99
CA PRO A 363 17.95 -14.81 9.91
C PRO A 363 17.97 -14.16 8.52
N TRP A 364 17.71 -12.85 8.40
CA TRP A 364 17.75 -12.15 7.13
C TRP A 364 19.19 -11.89 6.70
N LEU A 365 20.03 -11.42 7.62
CA LEU A 365 21.46 -11.30 7.36
C LEU A 365 22.10 -12.66 7.07
N ARG A 366 21.73 -13.70 7.84
CA ARG A 366 22.20 -15.07 7.60
C ARG A 366 21.84 -15.56 6.19
N LEU A 367 20.62 -15.31 5.71
CA LEU A 367 20.22 -15.71 4.35
C LEU A 367 21.13 -15.11 3.26
N HIS A 368 21.50 -13.84 3.38
CA HIS A 368 22.41 -13.20 2.43
C HIS A 368 23.79 -13.88 2.42
N LEU A 369 24.33 -14.18 3.60
CA LEU A 369 25.64 -14.83 3.73
C LEU A 369 25.61 -16.28 3.24
N ASP A 370 24.55 -17.03 3.58
CA ASP A 370 24.34 -18.40 3.08
C ASP A 370 24.18 -18.41 1.55
N ALA A 371 23.68 -17.33 0.95
CA ALA A 371 23.60 -17.12 -0.49
C ALA A 371 24.92 -16.63 -1.13
N GLY A 372 26.03 -16.59 -0.38
CA GLY A 372 27.37 -16.28 -0.86
C GLY A 372 27.75 -14.80 -0.78
N ALA A 373 27.00 -13.98 -0.05
CA ALA A 373 27.38 -12.59 0.18
C ALA A 373 28.55 -12.47 1.17
N THR A 374 29.35 -11.42 1.01
CA THR A 374 30.35 -10.99 1.99
C THR A 374 29.83 -9.78 2.78
N LEU A 375 30.08 -9.74 4.09
CA LEU A 375 29.77 -8.58 4.93
C LEU A 375 30.85 -7.51 4.72
N LEU A 376 30.43 -6.27 4.44
CA LEU A 376 31.32 -5.14 4.18
C LEU A 376 31.41 -4.13 5.33
N GLY A 377 30.36 -4.02 6.15
CA GLY A 377 30.35 -3.13 7.30
C GLY A 377 28.96 -2.64 7.68
N VAL A 378 28.90 -1.78 8.70
CA VAL A 378 27.66 -1.12 9.14
C VAL A 378 27.57 0.26 8.50
N ALA A 379 26.39 0.59 7.97
CA ALA A 379 26.03 1.94 7.58
C ALA A 379 25.19 2.57 8.70
N GLU A 380 25.81 3.41 9.54
CA GLU A 380 25.21 3.94 10.78
C GLU A 380 23.94 4.79 10.55
N SER A 381 23.89 5.56 9.46
CA SER A 381 22.75 6.40 9.07
C SER A 381 22.23 5.97 7.71
N SER A 382 21.74 4.73 7.61
CA SER A 382 21.37 4.13 6.34
C SER A 382 20.02 4.59 5.81
N LEU A 383 19.01 4.66 6.69
CA LEU A 383 17.69 5.18 6.34
C LEU A 383 17.26 6.18 7.41
N SER A 384 16.96 7.40 6.97
CA SER A 384 16.55 8.48 7.85
C SER A 384 15.13 8.94 7.53
N VAL A 385 14.36 9.19 8.58
CA VAL A 385 12.98 9.68 8.50
C VAL A 385 12.80 10.86 9.45
N THR A 386 12.19 11.93 8.95
CA THR A 386 11.75 13.07 9.75
C THR A 386 10.25 13.30 9.61
N GLY A 387 9.66 13.87 10.66
CA GLY A 387 8.24 14.24 10.70
C GLY A 387 7.94 15.05 11.96
N THR A 388 6.76 15.66 12.01
CA THR A 388 6.23 16.34 13.20
C THR A 388 5.93 15.34 14.33
N VAL A 389 5.79 15.82 15.56
CA VAL A 389 5.45 14.93 16.68
C VAL A 389 4.10 14.25 16.44
N ALA A 390 3.11 14.99 15.93
CA ALA A 390 1.79 14.46 15.61
C ALA A 390 1.83 13.36 14.54
N GLU A 391 2.62 13.53 13.49
CA GLU A 391 2.82 12.49 12.46
C GLU A 391 3.47 11.24 13.03
N TRP A 392 4.50 11.38 13.87
CA TRP A 392 5.11 10.24 14.55
C TRP A 392 4.12 9.52 15.49
N GLN A 393 3.24 10.25 16.17
CA GLN A 393 2.17 9.63 16.95
C GLN A 393 1.19 8.85 16.07
N GLU A 394 0.84 9.36 14.89
CA GLU A 394 0.00 8.65 13.91
C GLU A 394 0.70 7.38 13.40
N TRP A 395 1.97 7.47 12.99
CA TRP A 395 2.71 6.34 12.40
C TRP A 395 3.00 5.23 13.39
N THR A 396 3.25 5.58 14.65
CA THR A 396 3.64 4.61 15.69
C THR A 396 2.48 4.14 16.55
N GLY A 397 1.34 4.87 16.54
CA GLY A 397 0.22 4.64 17.43
C GLY A 397 0.56 4.88 18.91
N ARG A 398 1.62 5.65 19.20
CA ARG A 398 2.11 5.91 20.57
C ARG A 398 2.02 7.40 20.92
N PRO A 399 1.72 7.75 22.18
CA PRO A 399 1.86 9.12 22.65
C PRO A 399 3.33 9.50 22.81
N LEU A 400 3.68 10.73 22.45
CA LEU A 400 5.03 11.30 22.53
C LEU A 400 4.98 12.64 23.31
N PRO A 401 4.72 12.60 24.63
CA PRO A 401 4.34 13.80 25.39
C PRO A 401 5.50 14.74 25.75
N VAL A 402 6.75 14.27 25.68
CA VAL A 402 7.95 15.04 26.05
C VAL A 402 9.08 14.79 25.06
N ALA A 403 10.06 15.69 25.03
CA ALA A 403 11.30 15.47 24.28
C ALA A 403 12.09 14.27 24.87
N GLY A 404 12.75 13.49 24.02
CA GLY A 404 13.53 12.34 24.44
C GLY A 404 13.69 11.25 23.39
N GLU A 405 14.22 10.09 23.81
CA GLU A 405 14.37 8.91 22.96
C GLU A 405 13.28 7.88 23.25
N TYR A 406 12.62 7.40 22.19
CA TYR A 406 11.49 6.48 22.27
C TYR A 406 11.76 5.22 21.45
N VAL A 407 11.61 4.06 22.09
CA VAL A 407 11.50 2.79 21.36
C VAL A 407 10.13 2.71 20.69
N ILE A 408 10.14 2.63 19.36
CA ILE A 408 8.93 2.62 18.53
C ILE A 408 8.74 1.25 17.85
N PRO A 409 7.49 0.81 17.61
CA PRO A 409 7.24 -0.42 16.87
C PRO A 409 7.87 -0.39 15.48
N GLY A 410 8.58 -1.45 15.12
CA GLY A 410 9.26 -1.58 13.82
C GLY A 410 10.58 -0.81 13.71
N GLY A 411 11.00 -0.03 14.71
CA GLY A 411 12.26 0.70 14.69
C GLY A 411 13.46 -0.15 15.13
N LEU A 412 14.59 -0.02 14.46
CA LEU A 412 15.85 -0.70 14.79
C LEU A 412 16.66 0.02 15.89
N VAL A 413 16.37 1.30 16.12
CA VAL A 413 16.99 2.18 17.12
C VAL A 413 15.92 3.13 17.69
N PRO A 414 16.18 3.87 18.78
CA PRO A 414 15.22 4.84 19.29
C PRO A 414 14.94 6.00 18.33
N LEU A 415 13.69 6.44 18.28
CA LEU A 415 13.27 7.72 17.70
C LEU A 415 13.69 8.86 18.64
N ARG A 416 14.31 9.92 18.11
CA ARG A 416 14.57 11.15 18.86
C ARG A 416 13.45 12.16 18.64
N VAL A 417 12.81 12.60 19.71
CA VAL A 417 11.71 13.58 19.69
C VAL A 417 12.18 14.87 20.35
N ASP A 418 11.93 15.99 19.68
CA ASP A 418 12.04 17.34 20.22
C ASP A 418 10.67 18.03 20.08
N THR A 419 9.96 18.13 21.21
CA THR A 419 8.64 18.76 21.28
C THR A 419 8.70 20.28 21.19
N ALA A 420 9.85 20.91 21.47
CA ALA A 420 9.98 22.37 21.37
C ALA A 420 10.05 22.80 19.90
N SER A 421 10.71 22.00 19.06
CA SER A 421 10.83 22.23 17.61
C SER A 421 9.77 21.48 16.78
N ASP A 422 8.82 20.80 17.43
CA ASP A 422 7.82 19.90 16.82
C ASP A 422 8.43 18.95 15.77
N VAL A 423 9.49 18.22 16.14
CA VAL A 423 10.19 17.33 15.22
C VAL A 423 10.57 16.00 15.88
N GLY A 424 10.28 14.91 15.18
CA GLY A 424 10.86 13.60 15.44
C GLY A 424 11.86 13.23 14.33
N ARG A 425 13.03 12.71 14.73
CA ARG A 425 14.11 12.27 13.83
C ARG A 425 14.48 10.83 14.13
N TYR A 426 14.42 10.01 13.11
CA TYR A 426 14.79 8.60 13.14
C TYR A 426 15.87 8.37 12.09
N SER A 427 16.95 7.67 12.47
CA SER A 427 18.06 7.34 11.56
C SER A 427 18.53 5.94 11.94
N GLU A 428 18.21 4.95 11.12
CA GLU A 428 18.55 3.56 11.42
C GLU A 428 19.82 3.08 10.71
N PRO A 429 20.58 2.18 11.37
CA PRO A 429 21.70 1.52 10.76
C PRO A 429 21.28 0.28 9.95
N ASN A 430 21.99 0.02 8.86
CA ASN A 430 21.89 -1.22 8.08
C ASN A 430 23.26 -1.89 7.94
N VAL A 431 23.29 -3.10 7.41
CA VAL A 431 24.51 -3.89 7.22
C VAL A 431 24.79 -4.05 5.74
N TRP A 432 25.88 -3.49 5.25
CA TRP A 432 26.31 -3.68 3.89
C TRP A 432 26.78 -5.11 3.66
N VAL A 433 26.23 -5.74 2.63
CA VAL A 433 26.73 -7.00 2.08
C VAL A 433 26.93 -6.87 0.58
N ALA A 434 27.86 -7.64 0.02
CA ALA A 434 28.10 -7.73 -1.41
C ALA A 434 27.95 -9.16 -1.93
N HIS A 435 27.17 -9.32 -2.98
CA HIS A 435 27.07 -10.52 -3.78
C HIS A 435 27.95 -10.39 -5.02
N PRO A 436 28.93 -11.27 -5.24
CA PRO A 436 29.63 -11.31 -6.51
C PRO A 436 28.65 -11.71 -7.63
N ILE A 437 28.77 -11.06 -8.79
CA ILE A 437 28.08 -11.45 -10.00
C ILE A 437 29.09 -12.20 -10.86
N ASN A 438 28.97 -13.52 -10.89
CA ASN A 438 29.79 -14.34 -11.77
C ASN A 438 29.13 -14.28 -13.16
N GLY A 439 29.92 -13.87 -14.16
CA GLY A 439 29.49 -13.79 -15.56
C GLY A 439 29.21 -15.14 -16.20
#